data_AF-A0A950IIW7-F1
#
_entry.id   AF-A0A950IIW7-F1
#
_cell.length_a   1.000
_cell.length_b   1.000
_cell.length_c   1.000
_cell.angle_alpha   90.00
_cell.angle_beta   90.00
_cell.angle_gamma   90.00
#
_symmetry.space_group_name_H-M   'P 1'
#
loop_
_entity.id
_entity.type
_entity.pdbx_description
1 polymer ?
#
loop_
_entity_poly.entity_id
_entity_poly.type
_entity_poly.pdbx_seq_one_letter_code
_entity_poly.pdbx_strand_id
1 'polypeptide(L)'
;MLHRPVAALVRAYGAPASVATRDDGQHVVFGDASASVAAIVDDDANVHAVDLAFPAGTTYALDLDGKTHTLTFGKTTSDAARDELAADAETEGATFRVFRRGADSDLVLVFDPKTATLAHVIVGDRATMLRLGYVPDPTPVQSRFPFSAPVLKHTGVPDGSGAQATVVRLDLDR
;
A
#
# COMPACT_ATOMS: atom_id res chain seq x y z
N MET A 1 9.28 -0.73 5.10
CA MET A 1 8.44 0.49 5.06
C MET A 1 7.39 0.47 6.16
N LEU A 2 6.76 -0.67 6.44
CA LEU A 2 5.85 -0.82 7.58
C LEU A 2 6.49 -0.48 8.92
N HIS A 3 5.66 0.00 9.84
CA HIS A 3 5.95 0.47 11.20
C HIS A 3 7.07 1.51 11.29
N ARG A 4 7.38 2.16 10.17
CA ARG A 4 8.24 3.34 10.17
C ARG A 4 7.38 4.59 10.22
N PRO A 5 7.89 5.68 10.82
CA PRO A 5 7.22 6.97 10.75
C PRO A 5 7.00 7.39 9.29
N VAL A 6 5.87 8.04 9.02
CA VAL A 6 5.53 8.59 7.69
C VAL A 6 6.60 9.55 7.17
N ALA A 7 7.39 10.16 8.06
CA ALA A 7 8.56 10.97 7.71
C ALA A 7 9.58 10.22 6.83
N ALA A 8 9.66 8.88 6.92
CA ALA A 8 10.49 8.09 6.01
C ALA A 8 10.00 8.15 4.56
N LEU A 9 8.68 8.19 4.34
CA LEU A 9 8.08 8.37 3.01
C LEU A 9 8.24 9.81 2.53
N VAL A 10 8.11 10.79 3.41
CA VAL A 10 8.36 12.21 3.07
C VAL A 10 9.80 12.41 2.59
N ARG A 11 10.79 11.79 3.25
CA ARG A 11 12.19 11.86 2.81
C ARG A 11 12.43 11.17 1.46
N ALA A 12 11.67 10.11 1.16
CA ALA A 12 11.84 9.35 -0.07
C ALA A 12 11.11 9.99 -1.27
N TYR A 13 9.92 10.56 -1.06
CA TYR A 13 9.01 10.98 -2.12
C TYR A 13 8.64 12.47 -2.09
N GLY A 14 9.15 13.22 -1.11
CA GLY A 14 8.82 14.63 -0.93
C GLY A 14 7.53 14.86 -0.14
N ALA A 15 6.95 16.05 -0.26
CA ALA A 15 5.69 16.37 0.39
C ALA A 15 4.56 15.45 -0.13
N PRO A 16 3.60 15.04 0.72
CA PRO A 16 2.43 14.35 0.24
C PRO A 16 1.64 15.25 -0.71
N ALA A 17 0.99 14.68 -1.71
CA ALA A 17 0.06 15.38 -2.60
C ALA A 17 -1.33 15.52 -1.96
N SER A 18 -1.74 14.56 -1.13
CA SER A 18 -2.97 14.64 -0.36
C SER A 18 -2.91 13.88 0.96
N VAL A 19 -3.70 14.35 1.92
CA VAL A 19 -3.93 13.68 3.19
C VAL A 19 -5.43 13.62 3.45
N ALA A 20 -5.95 12.44 3.77
CA ALA A 20 -7.34 12.21 4.09
C ALA A 20 -7.47 11.50 5.44
N THR A 21 -8.24 12.09 6.36
CA THR A 21 -8.64 11.42 7.60
C THR A 21 -9.94 10.68 7.34
N ARG A 22 -9.93 9.38 7.60
CA ARG A 22 -11.07 8.47 7.43
C ARG A 22 -11.23 7.65 8.69
N ASP A 23 -12.40 7.05 8.88
CA ASP A 23 -12.65 6.17 10.02
C ASP A 23 -11.72 4.94 10.03
N ASP A 24 -11.17 4.55 8.87
CA ASP A 24 -10.22 3.44 8.69
C ASP A 24 -8.74 3.83 8.85
N GLY A 25 -8.45 5.08 9.17
CA GLY A 25 -7.10 5.59 9.42
C GLY A 25 -6.81 6.88 8.67
N GLN A 26 -5.57 7.35 8.78
CA GLN A 26 -5.11 8.49 7.98
C GLN A 26 -4.45 7.98 6.69
N HIS A 27 -4.96 8.44 5.56
CA HIS A 27 -4.45 8.10 4.23
C HIS A 27 -3.57 9.25 3.74
N VAL A 28 -2.32 8.94 3.40
CA VAL A 28 -1.32 9.91 2.94
C VAL A 28 -0.86 9.47 1.56
N VAL A 29 -1.11 10.29 0.54
CA VAL A 29 -0.73 9.99 -0.85
C VAL A 29 0.44 10.86 -1.26
N PHE A 30 1.46 10.23 -1.82
CA PHE A 30 2.62 10.87 -2.43
C PHE A 30 2.59 10.64 -3.95
N GLY A 31 3.11 11.62 -4.71
CA GLY A 31 3.18 11.54 -6.16
C GLY A 31 1.89 11.96 -6.87
N ASP A 32 1.71 11.51 -8.09
CA ASP A 32 0.61 11.88 -8.98
C ASP A 32 -0.07 10.65 -9.61
N ALA A 33 -0.92 10.88 -10.61
CA ALA A 33 -1.65 9.80 -11.30
C ALA A 33 -0.75 8.81 -12.07
N SER A 34 0.51 9.18 -12.35
CA SER A 34 1.48 8.35 -13.08
C SER A 34 2.37 7.52 -12.16
N ALA A 35 2.61 8.00 -10.94
CA ALA A 35 3.38 7.34 -9.91
C ALA A 35 2.82 7.72 -8.54
N SER A 36 2.24 6.77 -7.82
CA SER A 36 1.61 7.03 -6.52
C SER A 36 2.08 6.07 -5.45
N VAL A 37 2.31 6.63 -4.25
CA VAL A 37 2.51 5.88 -3.01
C VAL A 37 1.43 6.30 -2.04
N ALA A 38 0.45 5.45 -1.80
CA ALA A 38 -0.61 5.71 -0.83
C ALA A 38 -0.33 4.91 0.45
N ALA A 39 -0.07 5.61 1.55
CA ALA A 39 0.18 5.01 2.85
C ALA A 39 -1.01 5.19 3.78
N ILE A 40 -1.28 4.18 4.61
CA ILE A 40 -2.20 4.29 5.73
C ILE A 40 -1.40 4.30 7.01
N VAL A 41 -1.68 5.31 7.85
CA VAL A 41 -0.98 5.55 9.10
C VAL A 41 -1.94 5.61 10.28
N ASP A 42 -1.43 5.24 11.45
CA ASP A 42 -2.11 5.41 12.74
C ASP A 42 -2.01 6.86 13.26
N ASP A 43 -2.55 7.10 14.46
CA ASP A 43 -2.51 8.40 15.11
C ASP A 43 -1.09 8.83 15.52
N ASP A 44 -0.16 7.87 15.64
CA ASP A 44 1.27 8.09 15.90
C ASP A 44 2.07 8.26 14.60
N ALA A 45 1.39 8.34 13.45
CA ALA A 45 1.96 8.48 12.11
C ALA A 45 2.90 7.32 11.68
N ASN A 46 2.69 6.12 12.21
CA ASN A 46 3.35 4.90 11.78
C ASN A 46 2.62 4.28 10.60
N VAL A 47 3.38 3.82 9.62
CA VAL A 47 2.83 3.21 8.40
C VAL A 47 2.38 1.77 8.65
N HIS A 48 1.10 1.48 8.44
CA HIS A 48 0.51 0.14 8.58
C HIS A 48 0.16 -0.53 7.25
N ALA A 49 -0.02 0.26 6.19
CA ALA A 49 -0.17 -0.27 4.83
C ALA A 49 0.35 0.74 3.80
N VAL A 50 0.80 0.23 2.66
CA VAL A 50 1.26 1.03 1.52
C VAL A 50 0.79 0.38 0.23
N ASP A 51 0.15 1.16 -0.63
CA ASP A 51 -0.15 0.83 -2.02
C ASP A 51 0.81 1.61 -2.94
N LEU A 52 1.56 0.87 -3.76
CA LEU A 52 2.56 1.38 -4.69
C LEU A 52 2.09 1.16 -6.12
N ALA A 53 1.99 2.23 -6.90
CA ALA A 53 1.78 2.19 -8.34
C ALA A 53 2.84 3.04 -9.02
N PHE A 54 3.63 2.43 -9.90
CA PHE A 54 4.72 3.11 -10.60
C PHE A 54 4.60 2.96 -12.12
N PRO A 55 5.24 3.86 -12.90
CA PRO A 55 5.25 3.76 -14.35
C PRO A 55 5.81 2.43 -14.84
N ALA A 56 5.29 1.97 -15.98
CA ALA A 56 5.77 0.75 -16.62
C ALA A 56 7.29 0.78 -16.85
N GLY A 57 7.97 -0.32 -16.57
CA GLY A 57 9.43 -0.43 -16.60
C GLY A 57 10.12 -0.13 -15.27
N THR A 58 9.41 0.44 -14.29
CA THR A 58 9.94 0.63 -12.94
C THR A 58 10.13 -0.72 -12.25
N THR A 59 11.29 -0.92 -11.65
CA THR A 59 11.65 -2.12 -10.91
C THR A 59 11.45 -1.92 -9.41
N TYR A 60 10.85 -2.90 -8.74
CA TYR A 60 10.63 -2.89 -7.30
C TYR A 60 11.22 -4.16 -6.67
N ALA A 61 12.08 -3.96 -5.67
CA ALA A 61 12.66 -5.03 -4.89
C ALA A 61 11.79 -5.31 -3.66
N LEU A 62 11.47 -6.57 -3.45
CA LEU A 62 10.60 -7.07 -2.39
C LEU A 62 11.33 -8.16 -1.61
N ASP A 63 11.45 -7.99 -0.31
CA ASP A 63 11.94 -9.07 0.55
C ASP A 63 10.79 -9.92 1.07
N LEU A 64 10.82 -11.22 0.76
CA LEU A 64 9.87 -12.24 1.18
C LEU A 64 10.66 -13.44 1.73
N ASP A 65 10.37 -13.87 2.97
CA ASP A 65 11.04 -15.00 3.63
C ASP A 65 12.58 -14.99 3.56
N GLY A 66 13.16 -13.80 3.72
CA GLY A 66 14.62 -13.60 3.70
C GLY A 66 15.24 -13.64 2.29
N LYS A 67 14.43 -13.71 1.23
CA LYS A 67 14.87 -13.62 -0.17
C LYS A 67 14.35 -12.34 -0.81
N THR A 68 15.23 -11.64 -1.53
CA THR A 68 14.83 -10.48 -2.34
C THR A 68 14.36 -10.95 -3.72
N HIS A 69 13.14 -10.56 -4.07
CA HIS A 69 12.48 -10.76 -5.36
C HIS A 69 12.36 -9.44 -6.10
N THR A 70 12.36 -9.48 -7.43
CA THR A 70 12.36 -8.26 -8.24
C THR A 70 11.20 -8.26 -9.21
N LEU A 71 10.26 -7.34 -9.00
CA LEU A 71 9.08 -7.18 -9.83
C LEU A 71 9.24 -5.95 -10.72
N THR A 72 8.68 -5.99 -11.93
CA THR A 72 8.70 -4.85 -12.86
C THR A 72 7.27 -4.46 -13.24
N PHE A 73 6.91 -3.22 -12.94
CA PHE A 73 5.60 -2.65 -13.28
C PHE A 73 5.38 -2.68 -14.80
N GLY A 74 4.18 -3.06 -15.23
CA GLY A 74 3.84 -3.19 -16.65
C GLY A 74 4.53 -4.33 -17.39
N LYS A 75 5.28 -5.21 -16.71
CA LYS A 75 5.96 -6.36 -17.34
C LYS A 75 5.75 -7.68 -16.59
N THR A 76 5.85 -7.68 -15.27
CA THR A 76 5.63 -8.89 -14.47
C THR A 76 4.18 -9.35 -14.63
N THR A 77 3.97 -10.58 -15.06
CA THR A 77 2.63 -11.17 -15.22
C THR A 77 2.21 -11.90 -13.94
N SER A 78 0.92 -12.16 -13.82
CA SER A 78 0.35 -12.95 -12.73
C SER A 78 1.02 -14.32 -12.59
N ASP A 79 1.21 -15.04 -13.70
CA ASP A 79 1.83 -16.37 -13.69
C ASP A 79 3.32 -16.30 -13.36
N ALA A 80 4.06 -15.32 -13.91
CA ALA A 80 5.47 -15.14 -13.59
C ALA A 80 5.67 -14.83 -12.09
N ALA A 81 4.81 -13.98 -11.52
CA ALA A 81 4.85 -13.68 -10.09
C ALA A 81 4.56 -14.92 -9.24
N ARG A 82 3.59 -15.77 -9.63
CA ARG A 82 3.30 -17.03 -8.94
C ARG A 82 4.52 -17.95 -8.96
N ASP A 83 5.10 -18.16 -10.13
CA ASP A 83 6.20 -19.12 -10.31
C ASP A 83 7.48 -18.64 -9.60
N GLU A 84 7.71 -17.32 -9.54
CA GLU A 84 8.87 -16.72 -8.86
C GLU A 84 8.73 -16.69 -7.32
N LEU A 85 7.51 -16.47 -6.81
CA LEU A 85 7.21 -16.31 -5.38
C LEU A 85 6.72 -17.60 -4.70
N ALA A 86 6.76 -18.74 -5.40
CA ALA A 86 6.16 -20.00 -4.93
C ALA A 86 6.75 -20.55 -3.61
N ALA A 87 6.11 -20.22 -2.50
CA ALA A 87 5.41 -21.14 -1.59
C ALA A 87 4.23 -20.39 -0.95
N ASP A 88 3.01 -20.73 -1.36
CA ASP A 88 1.72 -20.30 -0.80
C ASP A 88 1.29 -18.83 -1.04
N ALA A 89 0.83 -18.55 -2.26
CA ALA A 89 -0.18 -17.51 -2.43
C ALA A 89 -1.44 -17.94 -1.66
N GLU A 90 -1.80 -17.19 -0.62
CA GLU A 90 -2.93 -17.53 0.24
C GLU A 90 -4.26 -17.41 -0.50
N THR A 91 -4.35 -16.48 -1.45
CA THR A 91 -5.55 -16.25 -2.25
C THR A 91 -5.16 -15.73 -3.61
N GLU A 92 -5.86 -16.21 -4.63
CA GLU A 92 -5.68 -15.79 -6.02
C GLU A 92 -7.05 -15.39 -6.61
N GLY A 93 -7.04 -14.31 -7.39
CA GLY A 93 -8.17 -13.86 -8.19
C GLY A 93 -7.77 -13.57 -9.62
N ALA A 94 -8.73 -13.19 -10.47
CA ALA A 94 -8.48 -12.92 -11.88
C ALA A 94 -7.45 -11.80 -12.13
N THR A 95 -7.37 -10.83 -11.22
CA THR A 95 -6.53 -9.63 -11.35
C THR A 95 -5.65 -9.39 -10.12
N PHE A 96 -5.56 -10.34 -9.19
CA PHE A 96 -4.74 -10.16 -7.99
C PHE A 96 -4.20 -11.47 -7.43
N ARG A 97 -3.12 -11.38 -6.66
CA ARG A 97 -2.55 -12.46 -5.86
C ARG A 97 -2.15 -11.95 -4.50
N VAL A 98 -2.45 -12.72 -3.46
CA VAL A 98 -2.09 -12.43 -2.06
C VAL A 98 -1.02 -13.41 -1.61
N PHE A 99 0.06 -12.90 -1.05
CA PHE A 99 1.16 -13.67 -0.47
C PHE A 99 1.34 -13.24 0.99
N ARG A 100 1.64 -14.21 1.84
CA ARG A 100 1.95 -13.93 3.23
C ARG A 100 3.42 -13.53 3.37
N ARG A 101 3.71 -12.40 4.01
CA ARG A 101 5.07 -11.87 4.19
C ARG A 101 5.66 -12.14 5.59
N GLY A 102 4.86 -12.76 6.46
CA GLY A 102 5.22 -13.17 7.81
C GLY A 102 3.98 -13.53 8.63
N ALA A 103 4.12 -13.61 9.95
CA ALA A 103 2.99 -13.92 10.82
C ALA A 103 1.85 -12.88 10.69
N ASP A 104 2.19 -11.59 10.58
CA ASP A 104 1.24 -10.49 10.74
C ASP A 104 1.19 -9.51 9.55
N SER A 105 1.85 -9.82 8.43
CA SER A 105 1.87 -8.93 7.25
C SER A 105 1.63 -9.69 5.95
N ASP A 106 0.93 -9.02 5.04
CA ASP A 106 0.56 -9.54 3.73
C ASP A 106 1.10 -8.64 2.61
N LEU A 107 1.23 -9.26 1.45
CA LEU A 107 1.58 -8.66 0.18
C LEU A 107 0.46 -8.97 -0.82
N VAL A 108 -0.04 -7.96 -1.50
CA VAL A 108 -1.01 -8.12 -2.60
C VAL A 108 -0.41 -7.54 -3.87
N LEU A 109 -0.35 -8.36 -4.92
CA LEU A 109 -0.01 -7.93 -6.26
C LEU A 109 -1.31 -7.77 -7.06
N VAL A 110 -1.52 -6.60 -7.66
CA VAL A 110 -2.69 -6.33 -8.52
C VAL A 110 -2.21 -6.13 -9.95
N PHE A 111 -2.92 -6.76 -10.88
CA PHE A 111 -2.60 -6.80 -12.30
C PHE A 111 -3.66 -6.05 -13.10
N ASP A 112 -3.22 -5.30 -14.10
CA ASP A 112 -4.13 -4.64 -15.03
C ASP A 112 -4.95 -5.69 -15.81
N PRO A 113 -6.29 -5.58 -15.85
CA PRO A 113 -7.14 -6.60 -16.47
C PRO A 113 -7.01 -6.67 -18.00
N LYS A 114 -6.51 -5.62 -18.66
CA LYS A 114 -6.35 -5.57 -20.11
C LYS A 114 -4.99 -6.12 -20.53
N THR A 115 -3.92 -5.76 -19.81
CA THR A 115 -2.56 -6.15 -20.18
C THR A 115 -2.07 -7.39 -19.42
N ALA A 116 -2.76 -7.79 -18.35
CA ALA A 116 -2.38 -8.88 -17.45
C ALA A 116 -0.99 -8.71 -16.80
N THR A 117 -0.56 -7.46 -16.63
CA THR A 117 0.74 -7.10 -16.05
C THR A 117 0.57 -6.33 -14.74
N LEU A 118 1.59 -6.41 -13.87
CA LEU A 118 1.62 -5.77 -12.57
C LEU A 118 1.36 -4.27 -12.66
N ALA A 119 0.35 -3.82 -11.92
CA ALA A 119 -0.06 -2.41 -11.85
C ALA A 119 0.13 -1.86 -10.43
N HIS A 120 -0.16 -2.64 -9.39
CA HIS A 120 0.02 -2.24 -8.01
C HIS A 120 0.74 -3.31 -7.19
N VAL A 121 1.52 -2.84 -6.21
CA VAL A 121 2.11 -3.64 -5.15
C VAL A 121 1.64 -3.07 -3.82
N ILE A 122 0.86 -3.84 -3.06
CA ILE A 122 0.29 -3.41 -1.79
C ILE A 122 0.91 -4.25 -0.68
N VAL A 123 1.41 -3.60 0.37
CA VAL A 123 2.06 -4.25 1.50
C VAL A 123 1.50 -3.66 2.79
N GLY A 124 1.09 -4.49 3.74
CA GLY A 124 0.54 -3.99 4.99
C GLY A 124 0.40 -5.05 6.06
N ASP A 125 0.06 -4.58 7.26
CA ASP A 125 -0.35 -5.44 8.35
C ASP A 125 -1.64 -6.15 7.96
N ARG A 126 -1.72 -7.44 8.26
CA ARG A 126 -2.85 -8.27 7.89
C ARG A 126 -4.19 -7.72 8.38
N ALA A 127 -4.25 -7.26 9.63
CA ALA A 127 -5.46 -6.66 10.21
C ALA A 127 -5.91 -5.40 9.43
N THR A 128 -4.94 -4.56 9.06
CA THR A 128 -5.18 -3.35 8.27
C THR A 128 -5.62 -3.70 6.85
N MET A 129 -4.93 -4.63 6.19
CA MET A 129 -5.26 -5.10 4.84
C MET A 129 -6.65 -5.76 4.77
N LEU A 130 -7.04 -6.52 5.81
CA LEU A 130 -8.39 -7.07 5.98
C LEU A 130 -9.43 -5.96 6.11
N ARG A 131 -9.15 -4.93 6.91
CA ARG A 131 -10.07 -3.79 7.12
C ARG A 131 -10.31 -3.02 5.83
N LEU A 132 -9.28 -2.86 5.01
CA LEU A 132 -9.35 -2.18 3.71
C LEU A 132 -9.95 -3.05 2.60
N GLY A 133 -10.12 -4.35 2.86
CA GLY A 133 -10.67 -5.30 1.89
C GLY A 133 -9.68 -5.74 0.81
N TYR A 134 -8.38 -5.53 1.01
CA TYR A 134 -7.34 -6.02 0.07
C TYR A 134 -7.10 -7.53 0.19
N VAL A 135 -7.36 -8.10 1.37
CA VAL A 135 -7.22 -9.53 1.66
C VAL A 135 -8.59 -10.06 2.11
N PRO A 136 -9.01 -11.25 1.66
CA PRO A 136 -10.28 -11.83 2.09
C PRO A 136 -10.24 -12.23 3.58
N ASP A 137 -11.41 -12.20 4.20
CA ASP A 137 -11.56 -12.71 5.57
C ASP A 137 -11.39 -14.23 5.59
N PRO A 138 -10.51 -14.80 6.44
CA PRO A 138 -10.43 -16.25 6.62
C PRO A 138 -11.73 -16.83 7.21
N THR A 139 -12.60 -15.98 7.77
CA THR A 139 -13.90 -16.38 8.31
C THR A 139 -15.02 -15.80 7.44
N PRO A 140 -15.52 -16.54 6.43
CA PRO A 140 -16.46 -16.02 5.42
C PRO A 140 -17.86 -15.65 5.95
N VAL A 141 -18.09 -15.73 7.26
CA VAL A 141 -19.43 -15.69 7.88
C VAL A 141 -19.77 -14.34 8.54
N GLN A 142 -18.85 -13.38 8.58
CA GLN A 142 -19.20 -12.03 9.01
C GLN A 142 -19.78 -11.25 7.83
N SER A 143 -21.09 -10.98 7.89
CA SER A 143 -21.75 -10.05 6.97
C SER A 143 -21.09 -8.67 7.08
N ARG A 144 -20.21 -8.36 6.13
CA ARG A 144 -19.69 -6.99 5.97
C ARG A 144 -20.74 -6.18 5.25
N PHE A 145 -21.33 -5.22 5.95
CA PHE A 145 -22.06 -4.17 5.27
C PHE A 145 -21.07 -3.41 4.38
N PRO A 146 -21.42 -3.08 3.13
CA PRO A 146 -20.58 -2.23 2.29
C PRO A 146 -20.42 -0.88 2.99
N PHE A 147 -19.34 -0.74 3.74
CA PHE A 147 -19.01 0.45 4.50
C PHE A 147 -17.87 1.13 3.76
N SER A 148 -18.19 2.25 3.10
CA SER A 148 -17.18 3.19 2.65
C SER A 148 -16.94 4.16 3.79
N ALA A 149 -15.75 4.12 4.38
CA ALA A 149 -15.41 5.01 5.48
C ALA A 149 -15.59 6.47 5.03
N PRO A 150 -16.45 7.26 5.71
CA PRO A 150 -16.65 8.65 5.34
C PRO A 150 -15.32 9.41 5.48
N VAL A 151 -15.07 10.30 4.54
CA VAL A 151 -13.89 11.18 4.60
C VAL A 151 -14.22 12.33 5.54
N LEU A 152 -13.63 12.30 6.74
CA LEU A 152 -13.83 13.34 7.76
C LEU A 152 -13.16 14.65 7.37
N LYS A 153 -11.98 14.54 6.75
CA LYS A 153 -11.22 15.70 6.26
C LYS A 153 -10.36 15.29 5.07
N HIS A 154 -10.30 16.12 4.05
CA HIS A 154 -9.42 15.95 2.89
C HIS A 154 -8.65 17.25 2.67
N THR A 155 -7.33 17.16 2.60
CA THR A 155 -6.44 18.30 2.35
C THR A 155 -5.55 17.97 1.16
N GLY A 156 -5.66 18.75 0.08
CA GLY A 156 -4.68 18.72 -1.01
C GLY A 156 -3.48 19.57 -0.62
N VAL A 157 -2.27 19.10 -0.92
CA VAL A 157 -1.01 19.77 -0.59
C VAL A 157 -0.23 19.98 -1.89
N PRO A 158 -0.64 20.95 -2.75
CA PRO A 158 -0.23 21.01 -4.15
C PRO A 158 1.26 21.29 -4.40
N ASP A 159 2.02 21.76 -3.40
CA ASP A 159 3.44 22.10 -3.52
C ASP A 159 4.22 21.96 -2.19
N GLY A 160 3.62 21.35 -1.17
CA GLY A 160 4.18 21.32 0.19
C GLY A 160 4.18 22.69 0.91
N SER A 161 3.56 23.72 0.33
CA SER A 161 3.51 25.08 0.87
C SER A 161 2.07 25.55 1.14
N GLY A 162 1.91 26.56 2.01
CA GLY A 162 0.62 27.17 2.34
C GLY A 162 0.30 27.23 3.83
N ALA A 163 -0.67 28.08 4.20
CA ALA A 163 -1.09 28.30 5.59
C ALA A 163 -1.73 27.06 6.26
N GLN A 164 -1.93 25.98 5.50
CA GLN A 164 -2.43 24.68 5.95
C GLN A 164 -1.40 23.55 5.75
N ALA A 165 -0.11 23.87 5.64
CA ALA A 165 0.93 22.85 5.60
C ALA A 165 0.84 21.97 6.86
N THR A 166 0.44 20.72 6.66
CA THR A 166 0.36 19.71 7.72
C THR A 166 1.75 19.51 8.31
N VAL A 167 1.94 19.97 9.54
CA VAL A 167 3.13 19.63 10.33
C VAL A 167 3.05 18.14 10.63
N VAL A 168 3.72 17.31 9.82
CA VAL A 168 4.03 15.95 10.22
C VAL A 168 4.90 16.09 11.46
N ARG A 169 4.39 15.67 12.62
CA ARG A 169 5.18 15.63 13.86
C ARG A 169 6.40 14.75 13.59
N LEU A 170 7.55 15.39 13.41
CA LEU A 170 8.85 14.75 13.44
C LEU A 170 9.19 14.60 14.93
N ASP A 171 8.85 13.46 15.53
CA ASP A 171 9.49 13.08 16.79
C ASP A 171 10.97 12.80 16.46
N LEU A 172 11.79 13.82 16.69
CA LEU A 172 13.25 13.76 16.67
C LEU A 172 13.69 13.24 18.04
N ASP A 173 13.60 11.93 18.23
CA ASP A 173 14.34 11.30 19.32
C ASP A 173 15.81 11.13 18.91
N ARG A 174 16.67 11.62 19.81
CA ARG A 174 18.13 11.71 19.74
C ARG A 174 18.82 10.36 19.89
#